data_AF-A0A5C7P9R1-F1
#
_entry.id   AF-A0A5C7P9R1-F1
#
_cell.length_a   1.000
_cell.length_b   1.000
_cell.length_c   1.000
_cell.angle_alpha   90.00
_cell.angle_beta   90.00
_cell.angle_gamma   90.00
#
_symmetry.space_group_name_H-M   'P 1'
#
loop_
_entity.id
_entity.type
_entity.pdbx_description
1 polymer ?
#
loop_
_entity_poly.entity_id
_entity_poly.type
_entity_poly.pdbx_seq_one_letter_code
_entity_poly.pdbx_strand_id
1 'polypeptide(L)'
;MAIIYSLICFGGRTGKTVTFTVSGSVVNLTSHGLRDGKGVAFSSTGTLPAGLTAGTIYYVRSTGENTFTLHATNADALANTGQVTFTTTGTGTRNVKGQYFLSLTSGQLARYGSPGSERIYDGLRSWHTARNSLCTEFDEEWAEIGEAFTEVNTLTMVLSMQSARNVITPTVNGVLTEAFHAGNYLSGYIKHHTNSAGSNLQLTSYKAIVEGITLLSPLSSAPTVVTANGCSIDGCFVVGGFPGPSTSIGILSGNTLSYVTNNVVVGFAEGVRFQQYGYGLLFANNLMTKNTRGVYTISGTTSQIFGYFYNNISVGNTTSNWHTQSGQIERATNNAGASGDT
;
A
#
# COMPACT_ATOMS: atom_id res chain seq x y z
N MET A 1 19.36 20.07 2.21
CA MET A 1 18.30 19.13 1.81
C MET A 1 17.28 19.10 2.92
N ALA A 2 16.07 19.60 2.68
CA ALA A 2 15.02 19.55 3.68
C ALA A 2 14.34 18.18 3.64
N ILE A 3 13.97 17.65 4.79
CA ILE A 3 13.16 16.42 4.87
C ILE A 3 11.74 16.83 5.22
N ILE A 4 10.80 16.53 4.33
CA ILE A 4 9.40 16.87 4.46
C ILE A 4 8.62 15.62 4.85
N TYR A 5 8.21 15.56 6.12
CA TYR A 5 7.36 14.49 6.63
C TYR A 5 5.89 14.79 6.37
N SER A 6 5.19 13.78 5.88
CA SER A 6 3.74 13.71 5.71
C SER A 6 3.22 12.44 6.39
N LEU A 7 2.05 12.51 7.01
CA LEU A 7 1.40 11.36 7.62
C LEU A 7 0.31 10.82 6.70
N ILE A 8 0.24 9.51 6.57
CA ILE A 8 -0.89 8.80 5.96
C ILE A 8 -1.66 8.08 7.06
N CYS A 9 -2.95 8.36 7.18
CA CYS A 9 -3.84 7.70 8.14
C CYS A 9 -5.28 7.72 7.64
N PHE A 10 -6.15 6.90 8.22
CA PHE A 10 -7.53 6.78 7.75
C PHE A 10 -8.28 8.12 7.91
N GLY A 11 -8.74 8.64 6.76
CA GLY A 11 -9.48 9.90 6.68
C GLY A 11 -8.62 11.15 6.67
N GLY A 12 -7.30 11.04 6.89
CA GLY A 12 -6.39 12.20 6.92
C GLY A 12 -6.82 13.28 7.93
N ARG A 13 -6.32 14.52 7.74
CA ARG A 13 -6.70 15.66 8.60
C ARG A 13 -8.18 16.02 8.50
N THR A 14 -8.76 15.95 7.30
CA THR A 14 -10.11 16.48 7.00
C THR A 14 -11.23 15.49 7.32
N GLY A 15 -10.94 14.19 7.36
CA GLY A 15 -11.94 13.13 7.44
C GLY A 15 -12.52 12.77 6.07
N LYS A 16 -13.26 11.65 6.03
CA LYS A 16 -14.03 11.20 4.86
C LYS A 16 -15.51 11.47 5.08
N THR A 17 -16.21 11.95 4.06
CA THR A 17 -17.66 12.15 4.10
C THR A 17 -18.38 10.81 4.08
N VAL A 18 -19.37 10.64 4.95
CA VAL A 18 -20.16 9.40 5.07
C VAL A 18 -21.66 9.68 5.02
N THR A 19 -22.44 8.64 4.74
CA THR A 19 -23.89 8.65 4.97
C THR A 19 -24.30 7.53 5.93
N PHE A 20 -25.56 7.55 6.37
CA PHE A 20 -26.08 6.60 7.34
C PHE A 20 -27.44 6.08 6.87
N THR A 21 -27.69 4.81 7.12
CA THR A 21 -28.98 4.16 6.88
C THR A 21 -29.54 3.68 8.21
N VAL A 22 -30.75 4.12 8.54
CA VAL A 22 -31.45 3.74 9.80
C VAL A 22 -31.77 2.25 9.81
N SER A 23 -32.33 1.75 8.70
CA SER A 23 -32.55 0.31 8.53
C SER A 23 -31.21 -0.43 8.57
N GLY A 24 -31.06 -1.35 9.53
CA GLY A 24 -29.81 -2.07 9.77
C GLY A 24 -28.72 -1.27 10.49
N SER A 25 -28.94 0.02 10.81
CA SER A 25 -27.99 0.89 11.53
C SER A 25 -26.57 0.84 10.95
N VAL A 26 -26.46 1.11 9.64
CA VAL A 26 -25.20 1.04 8.89
C VAL A 26 -24.68 2.41 8.51
N VAL A 27 -23.36 2.53 8.48
CA VAL A 27 -22.63 3.66 7.89
C VAL A 27 -22.26 3.28 6.46
N ASN A 28 -22.50 4.18 5.51
CA ASN A 28 -22.13 4.01 4.12
C ASN A 28 -20.91 4.89 3.79
N LEU A 29 -19.84 4.25 3.30
CA LEU A 29 -18.64 4.87 2.80
C LEU A 29 -18.05 3.96 1.73
N THR A 30 -18.08 4.40 0.48
CA THR A 30 -17.55 3.62 -0.65
C THR A 30 -16.09 3.27 -0.44
N SER A 31 -15.75 2.00 -0.61
CA SER A 31 -14.41 1.44 -0.44
C SER A 31 -13.75 1.93 0.86
N HIS A 32 -14.43 1.71 2.00
CA HIS A 32 -14.04 2.29 3.29
C HIS A 32 -12.68 1.79 3.79
N GLY A 33 -12.27 0.57 3.46
CA GLY A 33 -10.94 0.04 3.75
C GLY A 33 -10.57 -0.16 5.23
N LEU A 34 -11.46 0.20 6.15
CA LEU A 34 -11.33 -0.07 7.58
C LEU A 34 -11.40 -1.58 7.89
N ARG A 35 -10.68 -1.98 8.94
CA ARG A 35 -10.71 -3.32 9.53
C ARG A 35 -11.64 -3.38 10.72
N ASP A 36 -12.09 -4.58 11.06
CA ASP A 36 -12.86 -4.80 12.27
C ASP A 36 -12.08 -4.39 13.51
N GLY A 37 -12.79 -3.78 14.45
CA GLY A 37 -12.22 -3.26 15.69
C GLY A 37 -11.46 -1.93 15.53
N LYS A 38 -11.39 -1.32 14.33
CA LYS A 38 -10.79 0.01 14.18
C LYS A 38 -11.67 1.09 14.81
N GLY A 39 -11.07 1.91 15.65
CA GLY A 39 -11.74 3.04 16.29
C GLY A 39 -11.88 4.22 15.32
N VAL A 40 -13.05 4.85 15.32
CA VAL A 40 -13.37 6.04 14.53
C VAL A 40 -14.22 7.01 15.34
N ALA A 41 -14.17 8.29 15.00
CA ALA A 41 -15.14 9.27 15.52
C ALA A 41 -15.80 10.04 14.38
N PHE A 42 -16.99 10.56 14.68
CA PHE A 42 -17.82 11.30 13.75
C PHE A 42 -17.99 12.75 14.16
N SER A 43 -18.14 13.62 13.16
CA SER A 43 -18.58 15.00 13.31
C SER A 43 -19.66 15.33 12.28
N SER A 44 -20.42 16.39 12.51
CA SER A 44 -21.44 16.88 11.58
C SER A 44 -21.44 18.41 11.53
N THR A 45 -21.80 18.99 10.38
CA THR A 45 -22.18 20.41 10.29
C THR A 45 -23.62 20.69 10.70
N GLY A 46 -24.42 19.64 10.92
CA GLY A 46 -25.78 19.70 11.47
C GLY A 46 -25.90 18.76 12.67
N THR A 47 -26.72 17.72 12.54
CA THR A 47 -26.89 16.69 13.57
C THR A 47 -26.26 15.36 13.15
N LEU A 48 -25.74 14.59 14.10
CA LEU A 48 -25.38 13.19 13.87
C LEU A 48 -26.64 12.30 13.97
N PRO A 49 -26.60 11.07 13.41
CA PRO A 49 -27.58 10.04 13.73
C PRO A 49 -27.82 9.92 15.24
N ALA A 50 -29.09 9.83 15.63
CA ALA A 50 -29.43 9.53 17.02
C ALA A 50 -28.81 8.18 17.42
N GLY A 51 -28.14 8.13 18.59
CA GLY A 51 -27.29 7.02 19.02
C GLY A 51 -25.79 7.32 18.92
N LEU A 52 -25.39 8.37 18.18
CA LEU A 52 -24.01 8.83 18.11
C LEU A 52 -23.78 10.15 18.84
N THR A 53 -22.64 10.25 19.50
CA THR A 53 -22.13 11.47 20.11
C THR A 53 -20.90 11.96 19.35
N ALA A 54 -20.84 13.25 19.02
CA ALA A 54 -19.74 13.82 18.28
C ALA A 54 -18.41 13.66 19.03
N GLY A 55 -17.34 13.30 18.32
CA GLY A 55 -16.01 13.09 18.91
C GLY A 55 -15.87 11.84 19.79
N THR A 56 -16.94 11.08 20.02
CA THR A 56 -16.86 9.80 20.74
C THR A 56 -16.28 8.72 19.84
N ILE A 57 -15.38 7.89 20.38
CA ILE A 57 -14.79 6.76 19.66
C ILE A 57 -15.80 5.60 19.64
N TYR A 58 -16.09 5.13 18.43
CA TYR A 58 -16.83 3.91 18.15
C TYR A 58 -15.95 2.95 17.35
N TYR A 59 -16.25 1.66 17.43
CA TYR A 59 -15.46 0.62 16.80
C TYR A 59 -16.20 0.02 15.61
N VAL A 60 -15.48 -0.10 14.50
CA VAL A 60 -16.01 -0.50 13.20
C VAL A 60 -16.12 -2.01 13.11
N ARG A 61 -17.20 -2.49 12.51
CA ARG A 61 -17.28 -3.84 11.95
C ARG A 61 -17.73 -3.76 10.50
N SER A 62 -16.89 -4.21 9.56
CA SER A 62 -17.21 -4.19 8.14
C SER A 62 -18.39 -5.11 7.84
N THR A 63 -19.30 -4.63 7.00
CA THR A 63 -20.42 -5.43 6.45
C THR A 63 -20.28 -5.64 4.94
N GLY A 64 -19.14 -5.25 4.37
CA GLY A 64 -18.85 -5.27 2.93
C GLY A 64 -17.94 -4.11 2.55
N GLU A 65 -17.63 -3.97 1.26
CA GLU A 65 -16.68 -2.96 0.77
C GLU A 65 -17.13 -1.50 1.06
N ASN A 66 -18.44 -1.27 1.09
CA ASN A 66 -19.03 0.08 1.09
C ASN A 66 -19.78 0.42 2.38
N THR A 67 -19.88 -0.53 3.32
CA THR A 67 -20.70 -0.37 4.52
C THR A 67 -20.07 -1.02 5.73
N PHE A 68 -20.36 -0.45 6.89
CA PHE A 68 -19.95 -0.99 8.17
C PHE A 68 -20.92 -0.59 9.29
N THR A 69 -20.87 -1.32 10.40
CA THR A 69 -21.62 -1.07 11.63
C THR A 69 -20.70 -0.53 12.72
N LEU A 70 -21.31 0.05 13.76
CA LEU A 70 -20.59 0.68 14.87
C LEU A 70 -20.92 -0.02 16.18
N HIS A 71 -19.92 -0.09 17.05
CA HIS A 71 -20.00 -0.72 18.38
C HIS A 71 -19.34 0.20 19.41
N ALA A 72 -19.79 0.13 20.67
CA ALA A 72 -19.23 0.96 21.75
C ALA A 72 -17.84 0.51 22.20
N THR A 73 -17.52 -0.78 22.04
CA THR A 73 -16.23 -1.35 22.42
C THR A 73 -15.57 -2.11 21.27
N ASN A 74 -14.24 -2.23 21.30
CA ASN A 74 -13.49 -3.02 20.34
C ASN A 74 -13.91 -4.50 20.39
N ALA A 75 -14.09 -5.05 21.59
CA ALA A 75 -14.51 -6.43 21.80
C ALA A 75 -15.86 -6.73 21.14
N ASP A 76 -16.83 -5.80 21.28
CA ASP A 76 -18.14 -5.89 20.65
C ASP A 76 -18.07 -5.89 19.11
N ALA A 77 -17.24 -5.02 18.53
CA ALA A 77 -17.05 -4.99 17.08
C ALA A 77 -16.47 -6.31 16.53
N LEU A 78 -15.48 -6.87 17.23
CA LEU A 78 -14.87 -8.15 16.86
C LEU A 78 -15.85 -9.31 17.02
N ALA A 79 -16.63 -9.33 18.11
CA ALA A 79 -17.61 -10.37 18.42
C ALA A 79 -18.95 -10.23 17.67
N ASN A 80 -19.19 -9.12 16.98
CA ASN A 80 -20.47 -8.76 16.38
C ASN A 80 -21.63 -8.63 17.40
N THR A 81 -21.36 -8.05 18.56
CA THR A 81 -22.34 -7.87 19.65
C THR A 81 -22.53 -6.40 19.94
N GLY A 82 -23.66 -6.00 20.55
CA GLY A 82 -23.82 -4.61 21.03
C GLY A 82 -23.70 -3.53 19.95
N GLN A 83 -24.23 -3.79 18.74
CA GLN A 83 -24.29 -2.80 17.66
C GLN A 83 -25.02 -1.54 18.12
N VAL A 84 -24.49 -0.36 17.78
CA VAL A 84 -25.13 0.93 18.00
C VAL A 84 -26.31 1.08 17.05
N THR A 85 -27.50 1.34 17.62
CA THR A 85 -28.73 1.55 16.86
C THR A 85 -28.90 3.02 16.48
N PHE A 86 -29.22 3.27 15.20
CA PHE A 86 -29.61 4.59 14.71
C PHE A 86 -31.13 4.70 14.63
N THR A 87 -31.71 5.78 15.14
CA THR A 87 -33.15 6.09 14.96
C THR A 87 -33.39 7.26 14.00
N THR A 88 -32.34 7.98 13.62
CA THR A 88 -32.35 9.04 12.58
C THR A 88 -31.06 8.99 11.77
N THR A 89 -31.03 9.60 10.58
CA THR A 89 -29.83 9.70 9.75
C THR A 89 -28.94 10.91 10.06
N GLY A 90 -29.41 11.81 10.93
CA GLY A 90 -28.83 13.14 11.12
C GLY A 90 -29.04 14.07 9.92
N THR A 91 -28.44 15.26 9.99
CA THR A 91 -28.52 16.33 8.97
C THR A 91 -27.14 16.94 8.70
N GLY A 92 -26.97 17.63 7.58
CA GLY A 92 -25.70 18.26 7.21
C GLY A 92 -24.64 17.27 6.69
N THR A 93 -23.39 17.71 6.61
CA THR A 93 -22.26 16.89 6.17
C THR A 93 -21.66 16.16 7.36
N ARG A 94 -21.62 14.82 7.30
CA ARG A 94 -21.04 13.98 8.35
C ARG A 94 -19.69 13.45 7.89
N ASN A 95 -18.69 13.60 8.73
CA ASN A 95 -17.33 13.14 8.46
C ASN A 95 -16.90 12.10 9.47
N VAL A 96 -16.08 11.15 9.03
CA VAL A 96 -15.43 10.15 9.88
C VAL A 96 -13.91 10.35 9.86
N LYS A 97 -13.26 10.17 11.01
CA LYS A 97 -11.79 10.15 11.16
C LYS A 97 -11.36 8.92 11.95
N GLY A 98 -10.18 8.39 11.65
CA GLY A 98 -9.57 7.30 12.42
C GLY A 98 -9.15 7.76 13.81
N GLN A 99 -9.29 6.87 14.80
CA GLN A 99 -8.82 7.10 16.17
C GLN A 99 -7.33 7.43 16.21
N TYR A 100 -6.52 6.85 15.32
CA TYR A 100 -5.09 7.12 15.25
C TYR A 100 -4.80 8.61 15.16
N PHE A 101 -5.36 9.31 14.17
CA PHE A 101 -5.21 10.77 14.02
C PHE A 101 -5.72 11.54 15.24
N LEU A 102 -6.88 11.15 15.78
CA LEU A 102 -7.50 11.82 16.93
C LEU A 102 -6.69 11.67 18.22
N SER A 103 -5.84 10.65 18.31
CA SER A 103 -4.97 10.40 19.46
C SER A 103 -3.63 11.12 19.41
N LEU A 104 -3.29 11.75 18.28
CA LEU A 104 -2.03 12.47 18.14
C LEU A 104 -2.02 13.74 19.00
N THR A 105 -0.96 13.89 19.79
CA THR A 105 -0.68 15.10 20.56
C THR A 105 -0.27 16.25 19.64
N SER A 106 -0.41 17.50 20.11
CA SER A 106 0.06 18.68 19.37
C SER A 106 1.57 18.62 19.04
N GLY A 107 2.38 18.02 19.91
CA GLY A 107 3.80 17.82 19.67
C GLY A 107 4.09 16.83 18.53
N GLN A 108 3.30 15.77 18.41
CA GLN A 108 3.40 14.83 17.27
C GLN A 108 2.92 15.48 15.97
N LEU A 109 1.83 16.26 16.01
CA LEU A 109 1.29 16.96 14.84
C LEU A 109 2.25 18.01 14.28
N ALA A 110 3.04 18.67 15.13
CA ALA A 110 4.03 19.68 14.71
C ALA A 110 5.07 19.14 13.71
N ARG A 111 5.32 17.82 13.68
CA ARG A 111 6.16 17.15 12.67
C ARG A 111 5.62 17.32 11.24
N TYR A 112 4.29 17.39 11.12
CA TYR A 112 3.60 17.42 9.83
C TYR A 112 3.19 18.83 9.40
N GLY A 113 3.51 19.87 10.17
CA GLY A 113 3.22 21.26 9.83
C GLY A 113 2.61 22.03 10.99
N SER A 114 2.13 23.23 10.69
CA SER A 114 1.48 24.09 11.68
C SER A 114 0.05 23.60 11.98
N PRO A 115 -0.48 23.88 13.18
CA PRO A 115 -1.87 23.63 13.50
C PRO A 115 -2.79 24.26 12.45
N GLY A 116 -3.60 23.46 11.77
CA GLY A 116 -4.46 23.96 10.69
C GLY A 116 -4.07 23.50 9.29
N SER A 117 -2.79 23.21 9.08
CA SER A 117 -2.17 22.96 7.77
C SER A 117 -1.24 21.74 7.77
N GLU A 118 -1.45 20.82 8.71
CA GLU A 118 -0.67 19.59 8.82
C GLU A 118 -0.83 18.74 7.54
N ARG A 119 0.30 18.24 7.03
CA ARG A 119 0.43 17.35 5.87
C ARG A 119 -0.01 15.92 6.23
N ILE A 120 -1.30 15.76 6.48
CA ILE A 120 -1.90 14.50 6.90
C ILE A 120 -2.97 14.10 5.89
N TYR A 121 -2.69 13.03 5.17
CA TYR A 121 -3.43 12.60 3.99
C TYR A 121 -4.18 11.30 4.25
N ASP A 122 -5.26 11.10 3.51
CA ASP A 122 -6.13 9.93 3.62
C ASP A 122 -5.69 8.75 2.72
N GLY A 123 -4.50 8.88 2.12
CA GLY A 123 -3.88 7.91 1.23
C GLY A 123 -2.62 8.43 0.54
N LEU A 124 -1.87 7.52 -0.06
CA LEU A 124 -0.67 7.82 -0.84
C LEU A 124 -0.99 8.67 -2.07
N ARG A 125 -2.15 8.48 -2.70
CA ARG A 125 -2.55 9.29 -3.85
C ARG A 125 -2.82 10.75 -3.48
N SER A 126 -3.47 11.01 -2.34
CA SER A 126 -3.75 12.37 -1.89
C SER A 126 -2.47 13.06 -1.39
N TRP A 127 -1.55 12.32 -0.78
CA TRP A 127 -0.20 12.79 -0.51
C TRP A 127 0.53 13.23 -1.78
N HIS A 128 0.65 12.34 -2.77
CA HIS A 128 1.29 12.66 -4.05
C HIS A 128 0.63 13.87 -4.71
N THR A 129 -0.69 13.90 -4.80
CA THR A 129 -1.43 15.01 -5.42
C THR A 129 -1.10 16.35 -4.76
N ALA A 130 -1.03 16.37 -3.42
CA ALA A 130 -0.76 17.60 -2.67
C ALA A 130 0.72 18.00 -2.70
N ARG A 131 1.65 17.04 -2.73
CA ARG A 131 3.09 17.31 -2.61
C ARG A 131 3.79 17.49 -3.96
N ASN A 132 3.29 16.88 -5.03
CA ASN A 132 3.97 16.84 -6.34
C ASN A 132 4.23 18.21 -6.95
N SER A 133 3.37 19.21 -6.70
CA SER A 133 3.58 20.59 -7.17
C SER A 133 4.32 21.48 -6.17
N LEU A 134 4.60 20.98 -4.95
CA LEU A 134 5.18 21.77 -3.86
C LEU A 134 6.59 21.32 -3.47
N CYS A 135 6.94 20.06 -3.69
CA CYS A 135 8.30 19.57 -3.50
C CYS A 135 9.25 20.18 -4.53
N THR A 136 10.51 20.34 -4.18
CA THR A 136 11.61 20.78 -5.04
C THR A 136 12.65 19.67 -5.18
N GLU A 137 13.54 19.76 -6.15
CA GLU A 137 14.66 18.83 -6.35
C GLU A 137 15.66 18.76 -5.19
N PHE A 138 15.53 19.65 -4.19
CA PHE A 138 16.36 19.69 -2.99
C PHE A 138 15.69 19.08 -1.76
N ASP A 139 14.45 18.59 -1.91
CA ASP A 139 13.66 17.99 -0.84
C ASP A 139 13.75 16.46 -0.84
N GLU A 140 13.55 15.88 0.34
CA GLU A 140 13.10 14.50 0.48
C GLU A 140 11.66 14.48 0.99
N GLU A 141 10.79 13.74 0.32
CA GLU A 141 9.39 13.59 0.73
C GLU A 141 9.20 12.23 1.40
N TRP A 142 8.72 12.23 2.64
CA TRP A 142 8.48 11.03 3.43
C TRP A 142 6.99 10.88 3.73
N ALA A 143 6.38 9.83 3.20
CA ALA A 143 5.06 9.35 3.57
C ALA A 143 5.19 8.32 4.70
N GLU A 144 5.05 8.81 5.93
CA GLU A 144 4.97 7.98 7.14
C GLU A 144 3.54 7.45 7.28
N ILE A 145 3.35 6.13 7.30
CA ILE A 145 2.01 5.53 7.41
C ILE A 145 1.74 5.12 8.86
N GLY A 146 0.71 5.72 9.45
CA GLY A 146 0.45 5.65 10.89
C GLY A 146 -0.38 4.45 11.34
N GLU A 147 -1.26 3.95 10.48
CA GLU A 147 -2.21 2.91 10.87
C GLU A 147 -2.52 1.96 9.71
N ALA A 148 -3.13 0.83 10.09
CA ALA A 148 -3.51 -0.23 9.19
C ALA A 148 -4.90 0.03 8.58
N PHE A 149 -4.95 0.24 7.26
CA PHE A 149 -6.19 0.29 6.48
C PHE A 149 -5.92 -0.05 5.01
N THR A 150 -6.98 -0.31 4.24
CA THR A 150 -6.90 -0.53 2.80
C THR A 150 -7.23 0.77 2.06
N GLU A 151 -6.25 1.35 1.36
CA GLU A 151 -6.52 2.37 0.36
C GLU A 151 -6.91 1.71 -0.96
N VAL A 152 -8.15 1.91 -1.39
CA VAL A 152 -8.64 1.39 -2.67
C VAL A 152 -8.58 2.46 -3.74
N ASN A 153 -8.00 2.14 -4.90
CA ASN A 153 -8.01 3.02 -6.07
C ASN A 153 -8.23 2.21 -7.36
N THR A 154 -8.75 2.90 -8.38
CA THR A 154 -8.97 2.35 -9.73
C THR A 154 -8.02 2.93 -10.78
N LEU A 155 -7.25 3.95 -10.41
CA LEU A 155 -6.36 4.68 -11.30
C LEU A 155 -4.91 4.42 -10.92
N THR A 156 -4.05 4.34 -11.94
CA THR A 156 -2.60 4.23 -11.75
C THR A 156 -2.10 5.36 -10.86
N MET A 157 -1.34 5.02 -9.82
CA MET A 157 -0.57 6.00 -9.06
C MET A 157 0.84 6.10 -9.66
N VAL A 158 1.18 7.26 -10.23
CA VAL A 158 2.52 7.55 -10.75
C VAL A 158 3.25 8.43 -9.73
N LEU A 159 4.28 7.90 -9.07
CA LEU A 159 5.08 8.64 -8.10
C LEU A 159 6.14 9.47 -8.82
N SER A 160 5.73 10.65 -9.27
CA SER A 160 6.48 11.55 -10.15
C SER A 160 7.05 12.79 -9.46
N MET A 161 7.12 12.81 -8.13
CA MET A 161 7.59 14.00 -7.40
C MET A 161 9.05 14.30 -7.75
N GLN A 162 9.33 15.58 -8.01
CA GLN A 162 10.67 16.04 -8.44
C GLN A 162 11.73 16.04 -7.33
N SER A 163 11.31 15.75 -6.10
CA SER A 163 12.17 15.56 -4.93
C SER A 163 13.36 14.65 -5.22
N ALA A 164 14.48 14.92 -4.54
CA ALA A 164 15.69 14.12 -4.62
C ALA A 164 15.46 12.66 -4.19
N ARG A 165 14.45 12.45 -3.32
CA ARG A 165 14.03 11.15 -2.81
C ARG A 165 12.58 11.17 -2.35
N ASN A 166 11.87 10.08 -2.62
CA ASN A 166 10.54 9.81 -2.09
C ASN A 166 10.58 8.53 -1.25
N VAL A 167 10.07 8.56 -0.02
CA VAL A 167 10.04 7.40 0.88
C VAL A 167 8.60 7.11 1.28
N ILE A 168 8.17 5.87 1.10
CA ILE A 168 6.91 5.33 1.62
C ILE A 168 7.28 4.30 2.67
N THR A 169 6.96 4.58 3.92
CA THR A 169 7.41 3.76 5.06
C THR A 169 6.29 3.54 6.09
N PRO A 170 6.15 2.34 6.67
CA PRO A 170 5.20 2.03 7.72
C PRO A 170 5.76 2.41 9.10
N THR A 171 6.56 3.47 9.15
CA THR A 171 7.14 4.01 10.38
C THR A 171 6.66 5.44 10.59
N VAL A 172 6.52 5.83 11.85
CA VAL A 172 6.29 7.21 12.27
C VAL A 172 7.39 7.56 13.25
N ASN A 173 8.20 8.57 12.91
CA ASN A 173 9.35 8.96 13.71
C ASN A 173 10.32 7.78 13.97
N GLY A 174 10.52 6.92 12.95
CA GLY A 174 11.38 5.75 13.02
C GLY A 174 10.81 4.55 13.78
N VAL A 175 9.59 4.63 14.32
CA VAL A 175 8.94 3.52 15.03
C VAL A 175 7.95 2.83 14.10
N LEU A 176 8.02 1.50 13.99
CA LEU A 176 7.06 0.70 13.23
C LEU A 176 5.64 0.90 13.76
N THR A 177 4.69 1.07 12.83
CA THR A 177 3.27 1.22 13.15
C THR A 177 2.49 -0.02 12.74
N GLU A 178 1.18 -0.05 13.01
CA GLU A 178 0.30 -1.11 12.51
C GLU A 178 0.21 -1.14 10.98
N ALA A 179 0.73 -0.14 10.27
CA ALA A 179 0.85 -0.14 8.82
C ALA A 179 1.87 -1.17 8.31
N PHE A 180 2.80 -1.61 9.15
CA PHE A 180 3.73 -2.66 8.78
C PHE A 180 3.00 -4.01 8.80
N HIS A 181 3.13 -4.80 7.74
CA HIS A 181 2.43 -6.09 7.68
C HIS A 181 3.01 -7.14 8.65
N ALA A 182 4.23 -6.94 9.18
CA ALA A 182 4.86 -7.83 10.16
C ALA A 182 4.93 -9.31 9.72
N GLY A 183 5.22 -9.54 8.43
CA GLY A 183 5.22 -10.87 7.81
C GLY A 183 3.84 -11.50 7.58
N ASN A 184 2.74 -10.85 7.99
CA ASN A 184 1.39 -11.39 7.83
C ASN A 184 0.82 -11.05 6.44
N TYR A 185 0.33 -12.08 5.74
CA TYR A 185 -0.28 -11.94 4.42
C TYR A 185 -1.54 -11.06 4.46
N LEU A 186 -1.68 -10.13 3.51
CA LEU A 186 -2.80 -9.17 3.41
C LEU A 186 -3.07 -8.39 4.71
N SER A 187 -1.99 -7.96 5.38
CA SER A 187 -2.03 -7.14 6.60
C SER A 187 -1.34 -5.78 6.39
N GLY A 188 -1.21 -5.00 7.46
CA GLY A 188 -0.53 -3.70 7.44
C GLY A 188 -1.35 -2.59 6.78
N TYR A 189 -0.71 -1.67 6.08
CA TYR A 189 -1.40 -0.80 5.13
C TYR A 189 -1.44 -1.49 3.77
N ILE A 190 -2.62 -1.55 3.17
CA ILE A 190 -2.83 -2.19 1.86
C ILE A 190 -3.16 -1.11 0.86
N LYS A 191 -2.29 -0.93 -0.12
CA LYS A 191 -2.62 -0.17 -1.32
C LYS A 191 -3.25 -1.13 -2.33
N HIS A 192 -4.54 -1.01 -2.56
CA HIS A 192 -5.32 -1.91 -3.43
C HIS A 192 -5.70 -1.21 -4.73
N HIS A 193 -5.19 -1.73 -5.85
CA HIS A 193 -5.60 -1.35 -7.19
C HIS A 193 -6.63 -2.34 -7.74
N THR A 194 -7.84 -1.87 -8.00
CA THR A 194 -8.99 -2.71 -8.38
C THR A 194 -9.28 -2.76 -9.88
N ASN A 195 -8.53 -2.03 -10.69
CA ASN A 195 -8.74 -1.99 -12.13
C ASN A 195 -7.90 -3.07 -12.84
N SER A 196 -8.45 -3.62 -13.93
CA SER A 196 -7.72 -4.56 -14.78
C SER A 196 -6.62 -3.89 -15.59
N ALA A 197 -6.71 -2.57 -15.80
CA ALA A 197 -5.68 -1.78 -16.45
C ALA A 197 -4.91 -0.91 -15.42
N GLY A 198 -3.63 -0.67 -15.71
CA GLY A 198 -2.80 0.25 -14.93
C GLY A 198 -2.11 -0.37 -13.73
N SER A 199 -1.06 0.31 -13.27
CA SER A 199 -0.20 -0.14 -12.17
C SER A 199 -0.70 0.36 -10.82
N ASN A 200 -0.41 -0.38 -9.76
CA ASN A 200 -0.72 0.09 -8.41
C ASN A 200 0.16 1.26 -8.01
N LEU A 201 1.47 1.11 -8.24
CA LEU A 201 2.47 2.13 -7.95
C LEU A 201 3.57 2.12 -9.02
N GLN A 202 3.60 3.16 -9.86
CA GLN A 202 4.64 3.35 -10.84
C GLN A 202 5.64 4.38 -10.31
N LEU A 203 6.84 3.93 -9.92
CA LEU A 203 7.91 4.84 -9.51
C LEU A 203 8.55 5.45 -10.75
N THR A 204 8.42 6.76 -10.94
CA THR A 204 9.11 7.49 -12.03
C THR A 204 10.11 8.50 -11.49
N SER A 205 9.98 8.89 -10.22
CA SER A 205 11.02 9.59 -9.47
C SER A 205 12.22 8.68 -9.23
N TYR A 206 13.43 9.24 -9.27
CA TYR A 206 14.63 8.49 -8.95
C TYR A 206 14.76 8.26 -7.45
N LYS A 207 15.42 7.15 -7.08
CA LYS A 207 15.73 6.82 -5.68
C LYS A 207 14.52 6.73 -4.75
N ALA A 208 13.33 6.47 -5.29
CA ALA A 208 12.15 6.24 -4.48
C ALA A 208 12.27 4.93 -3.70
N ILE A 209 11.78 4.91 -2.46
CA ILE A 209 11.85 3.78 -1.55
C ILE A 209 10.42 3.42 -1.12
N VAL A 210 10.09 2.14 -1.22
CA VAL A 210 8.82 1.57 -0.75
C VAL A 210 9.14 0.43 0.20
N GLU A 211 8.68 0.54 1.44
CA GLU A 211 9.02 -0.39 2.52
C GLU A 211 7.76 -1.02 3.12
N GLY A 212 7.80 -2.33 3.41
CA GLY A 212 6.97 -2.94 4.46
C GLY A 212 5.44 -2.85 4.32
N ILE A 213 4.92 -2.48 3.15
CA ILE A 213 3.49 -2.39 2.87
C ILE A 213 3.01 -3.52 1.95
N THR A 214 1.69 -3.67 1.86
CA THR A 214 1.06 -4.59 0.91
C THR A 214 0.60 -3.84 -0.34
N LEU A 215 1.05 -4.27 -1.52
CA LEU A 215 0.57 -3.83 -2.83
C LEU A 215 -0.33 -4.92 -3.43
N LEU A 216 -1.65 -4.68 -3.41
CA LEU A 216 -2.66 -5.63 -3.87
C LEU A 216 -3.22 -5.23 -5.24
N SER A 217 -3.16 -6.13 -6.23
CA SER A 217 -3.59 -5.89 -7.61
C SER A 217 -4.13 -7.15 -8.28
N PRO A 218 -5.26 -7.70 -7.78
CA PRO A 218 -5.72 -9.02 -8.17
C PRO A 218 -6.21 -9.12 -9.62
N LEU A 219 -6.57 -7.99 -10.22
CA LEU A 219 -7.17 -7.92 -11.56
C LEU A 219 -6.23 -7.32 -12.61
N SER A 220 -5.12 -6.69 -12.21
CA SER A 220 -4.31 -5.88 -13.13
C SER A 220 -3.51 -6.74 -14.12
N SER A 221 -3.59 -6.40 -15.40
CA SER A 221 -2.76 -6.95 -16.45
C SER A 221 -1.44 -6.19 -16.64
N ALA A 222 -1.22 -5.11 -15.88
CA ALA A 222 -0.01 -4.30 -15.86
C ALA A 222 0.89 -4.70 -14.68
N PRO A 223 2.13 -4.18 -14.59
CA PRO A 223 2.94 -4.35 -13.38
C PRO A 223 2.24 -3.78 -12.16
N THR A 224 2.24 -4.49 -11.04
CA THR A 224 1.75 -3.95 -9.77
C THR A 224 2.64 -2.79 -9.34
N VAL A 225 3.96 -3.00 -9.38
CA VAL A 225 4.95 -1.98 -9.07
C VAL A 225 6.08 -1.94 -10.09
N VAL A 226 6.57 -0.74 -10.39
CA VAL A 226 7.68 -0.50 -11.32
C VAL A 226 8.78 0.28 -10.61
N THR A 227 10.04 -0.14 -10.73
CA THR A 227 11.19 0.62 -10.22
C THR A 227 11.78 1.53 -11.30
N ALA A 228 12.03 2.81 -10.99
CA ALA A 228 12.93 3.66 -11.78
C ALA A 228 14.39 3.56 -11.26
N ASN A 229 15.30 4.34 -11.84
CA ASN A 229 16.71 4.32 -11.47
C ASN A 229 16.91 4.64 -9.98
N GLY A 230 17.72 3.86 -9.29
CA GLY A 230 18.00 4.03 -7.87
C GLY A 230 16.87 3.59 -6.92
N CYS A 231 15.71 3.16 -7.41
CA CYS A 231 14.55 2.88 -6.57
C CYS A 231 14.69 1.56 -5.81
N SER A 232 14.07 1.48 -4.63
CA SER A 232 14.02 0.27 -3.80
C SER A 232 12.57 -0.16 -3.52
N ILE A 233 12.29 -1.45 -3.70
CA ILE A 233 11.12 -2.12 -3.14
C ILE A 233 11.63 -3.12 -2.12
N ASP A 234 11.42 -2.82 -0.84
CA ASP A 234 11.97 -3.59 0.27
C ASP A 234 10.89 -4.11 1.20
N GLY A 235 10.98 -5.40 1.54
CA GLY A 235 10.15 -5.99 2.57
C GLY A 235 8.66 -5.90 2.28
N CYS A 236 8.21 -5.82 1.02
CA CYS A 236 6.80 -5.65 0.67
C CYS A 236 6.12 -7.00 0.35
N PHE A 237 4.81 -7.07 0.59
CA PHE A 237 3.95 -8.05 -0.06
C PHE A 237 3.43 -7.48 -1.38
N VAL A 238 3.67 -8.17 -2.49
CA VAL A 238 3.13 -7.82 -3.81
C VAL A 238 2.20 -8.95 -4.22
N VAL A 239 0.90 -8.64 -4.31
CA VAL A 239 -0.16 -9.65 -4.34
C VAL A 239 -1.06 -9.46 -5.56
N GLY A 240 -1.08 -10.45 -6.44
CA GLY A 240 -2.00 -10.58 -7.56
C GLY A 240 -3.14 -11.55 -7.23
N GLY A 241 -3.94 -11.91 -8.24
CA GLY A 241 -4.98 -12.93 -8.13
C GLY A 241 -4.46 -14.18 -8.83
N PHE A 242 -4.45 -15.36 -8.21
CA PHE A 242 -4.02 -16.59 -8.90
C PHE A 242 -5.23 -17.45 -9.34
N PRO A 243 -5.23 -18.00 -10.57
CA PRO A 243 -4.35 -17.66 -11.68
C PRO A 243 -4.59 -16.22 -12.15
N GLY A 244 -3.51 -15.47 -12.36
CA GLY A 244 -3.60 -14.04 -12.68
C GLY A 244 -3.96 -13.78 -14.13
N PRO A 245 -4.29 -12.52 -14.45
CA PRO A 245 -4.37 -12.08 -15.84
C PRO A 245 -3.11 -12.52 -16.57
N SER A 246 -3.25 -13.02 -17.80
CA SER A 246 -2.21 -13.73 -18.55
C SER A 246 -0.92 -12.93 -18.80
N THR A 247 -0.95 -11.61 -18.60
CA THR A 247 0.18 -10.69 -18.78
C THR A 247 0.57 -9.94 -17.50
N SER A 248 -0.05 -10.26 -16.37
CA SER A 248 0.17 -9.57 -15.09
C SER A 248 1.60 -9.74 -14.57
N ILE A 249 2.18 -8.67 -14.02
CA ILE A 249 3.53 -8.67 -13.47
C ILE A 249 3.44 -8.18 -12.03
N GLY A 250 4.10 -8.85 -11.09
CA GLY A 250 4.21 -8.33 -9.73
C GLY A 250 5.13 -7.11 -9.71
N ILE A 251 6.42 -7.35 -9.91
CA ILE A 251 7.44 -6.31 -9.91
C ILE A 251 8.08 -6.22 -11.30
N LEU A 252 8.02 -5.04 -11.92
CA LEU A 252 8.82 -4.72 -13.09
C LEU A 252 10.10 -4.01 -12.63
N SER A 253 11.23 -4.71 -12.74
CA SER A 253 12.57 -4.23 -12.41
C SER A 253 13.46 -4.22 -13.66
N GLY A 254 14.62 -3.58 -13.62
CA GLY A 254 15.52 -3.44 -14.77
C GLY A 254 16.11 -2.06 -14.97
N ASN A 255 15.82 -1.13 -14.05
CA ASN A 255 16.40 0.20 -14.05
C ASN A 255 17.69 0.24 -13.22
N THR A 256 18.69 1.00 -13.68
CA THR A 256 20.02 1.07 -13.09
C THR A 256 19.99 1.40 -11.59
N LEU A 257 20.78 0.67 -10.81
CA LEU A 257 20.92 0.80 -9.36
C LEU A 257 19.60 0.64 -8.59
N SER A 258 18.65 -0.15 -9.12
CA SER A 258 17.43 -0.49 -8.40
C SER A 258 17.61 -1.72 -7.51
N TYR A 259 16.86 -1.74 -6.40
CA TYR A 259 16.90 -2.75 -5.36
C TYR A 259 15.52 -3.39 -5.21
N VAL A 260 15.46 -4.71 -5.21
CA VAL A 260 14.25 -5.50 -4.95
C VAL A 260 14.63 -6.52 -3.90
N THR A 261 14.29 -6.27 -2.65
CA THR A 261 14.79 -7.05 -1.52
C THR A 261 13.71 -7.44 -0.52
N ASN A 262 13.85 -8.62 0.09
CA ASN A 262 13.00 -9.07 1.20
C ASN A 262 11.49 -9.16 0.86
N ASN A 263 11.11 -9.21 -0.42
CA ASN A 263 9.70 -9.17 -0.83
C ASN A 263 9.08 -10.57 -0.91
N VAL A 264 7.76 -10.64 -0.73
CA VAL A 264 6.95 -11.82 -1.08
C VAL A 264 6.04 -11.44 -2.24
N VAL A 265 6.17 -12.14 -3.37
CA VAL A 265 5.43 -11.86 -4.60
C VAL A 265 4.63 -13.07 -5.04
N VAL A 266 3.32 -12.88 -5.18
CA VAL A 266 2.37 -13.98 -5.34
C VAL A 266 1.23 -13.66 -6.30
N GLY A 267 0.86 -14.63 -7.13
CA GLY A 267 -0.37 -14.56 -7.92
C GLY A 267 -0.30 -13.77 -9.23
N PHE A 268 0.84 -13.78 -9.92
CA PHE A 268 1.01 -13.09 -11.21
C PHE A 268 1.33 -14.05 -12.36
N ALA A 269 1.17 -13.60 -13.61
CA ALA A 269 1.75 -14.32 -14.73
C ALA A 269 3.29 -14.33 -14.64
N GLU A 270 3.87 -13.24 -14.15
CA GLU A 270 5.28 -13.13 -13.83
C GLU A 270 5.45 -12.48 -12.45
N GLY A 271 6.07 -13.16 -11.50
CA GLY A 271 6.32 -12.61 -10.17
C GLY A 271 7.19 -11.36 -10.26
N VAL A 272 8.39 -11.51 -10.80
CA VAL A 272 9.27 -10.40 -11.18
C VAL A 272 9.68 -10.51 -12.64
N ARG A 273 9.64 -9.38 -13.35
CA ARG A 273 10.20 -9.21 -14.70
C ARG A 273 11.40 -8.27 -14.63
N PHE A 274 12.54 -8.72 -15.13
CA PHE A 274 13.70 -7.85 -15.39
C PHE A 274 13.73 -7.39 -16.86
N GLN A 275 13.71 -6.07 -17.05
CA GLN A 275 13.89 -5.41 -18.35
C GLN A 275 15.37 -5.34 -18.76
N GLN A 276 15.61 -5.01 -20.02
CA GLN A 276 16.96 -4.75 -20.54
C GLN A 276 17.56 -3.49 -19.89
N TYR A 277 18.89 -3.39 -19.91
CA TYR A 277 19.67 -2.22 -19.45
C TYR A 277 19.68 -1.98 -17.93
N GLY A 278 19.47 -3.02 -17.13
CA GLY A 278 19.61 -2.94 -15.69
C GLY A 278 21.07 -3.09 -15.29
N TYR A 279 21.70 -2.02 -14.80
CA TYR A 279 23.08 -2.04 -14.30
C TYR A 279 23.12 -1.88 -12.78
N GLY A 280 23.93 -2.69 -12.10
CA GLY A 280 24.10 -2.60 -10.65
C GLY A 280 22.84 -2.92 -9.86
N LEU A 281 22.02 -3.87 -10.34
CA LEU A 281 20.81 -4.30 -9.66
C LEU A 281 21.15 -5.08 -8.38
N LEU A 282 20.26 -5.01 -7.38
CA LEU A 282 20.23 -5.95 -6.27
C LEU A 282 18.87 -6.65 -6.22
N PHE A 283 18.89 -7.97 -6.34
CA PHE A 283 17.73 -8.82 -6.15
C PHE A 283 18.04 -9.87 -5.09
N ALA A 284 17.60 -9.65 -3.85
CA ALA A 284 18.00 -10.53 -2.75
C ALA A 284 16.91 -10.81 -1.72
N ASN A 285 16.95 -12.02 -1.14
CA ASN A 285 16.05 -12.44 -0.06
C ASN A 285 14.55 -12.40 -0.43
N ASN A 286 14.19 -12.52 -1.71
CA ASN A 286 12.79 -12.50 -2.13
C ASN A 286 12.19 -13.91 -2.21
N LEU A 287 10.88 -14.01 -1.98
CA LEU A 287 10.07 -15.20 -2.22
C LEU A 287 9.10 -14.96 -3.39
N MET A 288 9.21 -15.77 -4.44
CA MET A 288 8.32 -15.79 -5.60
C MET A 288 7.50 -17.09 -5.59
N THR A 289 6.19 -17.01 -5.35
CA THR A 289 5.35 -18.22 -5.23
C THR A 289 3.97 -18.05 -5.85
N LYS A 290 3.34 -19.14 -6.32
CA LYS A 290 2.02 -19.13 -6.98
C LYS A 290 1.92 -18.13 -8.13
N ASN A 291 3.01 -17.95 -8.88
CA ASN A 291 3.00 -17.23 -10.14
C ASN A 291 2.94 -18.24 -11.29
N THR A 292 2.63 -17.81 -12.50
CA THR A 292 2.85 -18.65 -13.69
C THR A 292 4.35 -18.83 -13.90
N ARG A 293 5.10 -17.73 -13.90
CA ARG A 293 6.57 -17.71 -13.88
C ARG A 293 7.04 -16.92 -12.66
N GLY A 294 7.93 -17.49 -11.85
CA GLY A 294 8.43 -16.82 -10.65
C GLY A 294 9.34 -15.64 -11.00
N VAL A 295 10.52 -15.95 -11.54
CA VAL A 295 11.50 -14.97 -12.01
C VAL A 295 11.59 -15.02 -13.53
N TYR A 296 11.33 -13.89 -14.19
CA TYR A 296 11.34 -13.75 -15.64
C TYR A 296 12.33 -12.70 -16.12
N THR A 297 13.13 -13.06 -17.11
CA THR A 297 14.02 -12.15 -17.85
C THR A 297 13.60 -12.17 -19.33
N ILE A 298 13.49 -11.00 -19.97
CA ILE A 298 13.07 -10.90 -21.38
C ILE A 298 14.09 -11.64 -22.28
N SER A 299 13.63 -12.64 -23.06
CA SER A 299 14.48 -13.42 -23.96
C SER A 299 14.77 -12.67 -25.27
N GLY A 300 15.98 -12.82 -25.82
CA GLY A 300 16.31 -12.37 -27.18
C GLY A 300 17.39 -11.29 -27.31
N THR A 301 17.89 -10.75 -26.19
CA THR A 301 19.03 -9.82 -26.16
C THR A 301 19.92 -10.17 -24.98
N THR A 302 21.07 -10.76 -25.25
CA THR A 302 21.83 -11.57 -24.30
C THR A 302 22.73 -10.81 -23.31
N SER A 303 22.73 -9.48 -23.23
CA SER A 303 23.93 -8.81 -22.69
C SER A 303 23.78 -7.64 -21.70
N GLN A 304 22.64 -7.45 -21.00
CA GLN A 304 22.36 -6.14 -20.36
C GLN A 304 21.62 -6.15 -19.01
N ILE A 305 21.73 -7.23 -18.22
CA ILE A 305 21.26 -7.26 -16.83
C ILE A 305 22.44 -7.59 -15.94
N PHE A 306 22.95 -6.60 -15.20
CA PHE A 306 24.13 -6.69 -14.35
C PHE A 306 23.75 -6.39 -12.90
N GLY A 307 24.19 -7.23 -11.97
CA GLY A 307 23.85 -7.08 -10.57
C GLY A 307 24.02 -8.35 -9.73
N TYR A 308 23.63 -8.23 -8.46
CA TYR A 308 23.70 -9.27 -7.44
C TYR A 308 22.34 -9.93 -7.25
N PHE A 309 22.30 -11.25 -7.40
CA PHE A 309 21.07 -12.04 -7.32
C PHE A 309 21.30 -13.16 -6.31
N TYR A 310 20.90 -13.02 -5.06
CA TYR A 310 21.20 -14.04 -4.05
C TYR A 310 20.12 -14.27 -3.00
N ASN A 311 20.13 -15.46 -2.41
CA ASN A 311 19.20 -15.87 -1.34
C ASN A 311 17.71 -15.73 -1.71
N ASN A 312 17.37 -15.82 -3.01
CA ASN A 312 15.98 -15.78 -3.44
C ASN A 312 15.40 -17.19 -3.50
N ILE A 313 14.11 -17.32 -3.18
CA ILE A 313 13.35 -18.56 -3.30
C ILE A 313 12.29 -18.36 -4.37
N SER A 314 12.26 -19.22 -5.38
CA SER A 314 11.20 -19.24 -6.39
C SER A 314 10.62 -20.64 -6.47
N VAL A 315 9.42 -20.86 -5.93
CA VAL A 315 8.82 -22.21 -5.80
C VAL A 315 7.30 -22.19 -5.89
N GLY A 316 6.69 -23.30 -6.33
CA GLY A 316 5.24 -23.41 -6.49
C GLY A 316 4.69 -22.50 -7.59
N ASN A 317 5.46 -22.27 -8.64
CA ASN A 317 5.04 -21.53 -9.83
C ASN A 317 4.71 -22.53 -10.96
N THR A 318 3.67 -22.27 -11.76
CA THR A 318 3.08 -23.32 -12.62
C THR A 318 3.85 -23.65 -13.89
N THR A 319 4.61 -22.70 -14.45
CA THR A 319 5.36 -22.90 -15.71
C THR A 319 6.86 -22.96 -15.47
N SER A 320 7.40 -22.03 -14.66
CA SER A 320 8.83 -22.01 -14.36
C SER A 320 9.10 -21.21 -13.08
N ASN A 321 9.93 -21.75 -12.20
CA ASN A 321 10.46 -21.00 -11.07
C ASN A 321 11.50 -19.98 -11.54
N TRP A 322 12.40 -20.42 -12.41
CA TRP A 322 13.39 -19.58 -13.09
C TRP A 322 13.20 -19.74 -14.60
N HIS A 323 12.70 -18.69 -15.27
CA HIS A 323 12.65 -18.68 -16.72
C HIS A 323 14.07 -18.65 -17.32
N THR A 324 14.22 -18.91 -18.62
CA THR A 324 15.50 -18.88 -19.35
C THR A 324 16.31 -17.64 -18.95
N GLN A 325 17.35 -17.87 -18.15
CA GLN A 325 18.19 -16.81 -17.61
C GLN A 325 19.00 -16.21 -18.75
N SER A 326 19.06 -14.87 -18.82
CA SER A 326 20.04 -14.21 -19.70
C SER A 326 21.46 -14.59 -19.24
N GLY A 327 22.39 -14.77 -20.17
CA GLY A 327 23.72 -15.31 -19.90
C GLY A 327 24.67 -14.42 -19.08
N GLN A 328 24.20 -13.36 -18.40
CA GLN A 328 25.05 -12.35 -17.74
C GLN A 328 24.59 -11.88 -16.35
N ILE A 329 23.87 -12.71 -15.58
CA ILE A 329 23.67 -12.41 -14.15
C ILE A 329 25.01 -12.59 -13.43
N GLU A 330 25.70 -11.48 -13.13
CA GLU A 330 27.10 -11.47 -12.70
C GLU A 330 27.37 -12.30 -11.44
N ARG A 331 26.40 -12.35 -10.51
CA ARG A 331 26.58 -12.97 -9.17
C ARG A 331 25.30 -13.62 -8.65
N ALA A 332 24.92 -14.74 -9.26
CA ALA A 332 23.76 -15.57 -8.88
C ALA A 332 24.14 -16.69 -7.89
N THR A 333 24.01 -16.48 -6.58
CA THR A 333 24.39 -17.50 -5.56
C THR A 333 23.27 -17.76 -4.54
N ASN A 334 23.21 -18.97 -3.98
CA ASN A 334 22.24 -19.34 -2.92
C ASN A 334 20.75 -19.11 -3.29
N ASN A 335 20.42 -19.13 -4.58
CA ASN A 335 19.03 -19.07 -5.03
C ASN A 335 18.43 -20.50 -5.08
N ALA A 336 17.15 -20.64 -4.71
CA ALA A 336 16.48 -21.93 -4.59
C ALA A 336 15.22 -22.06 -5.47
N GLY A 337 14.88 -23.33 -5.78
CA GLY A 337 13.70 -23.78 -6.53
C GLY A 337 14.04 -24.22 -7.95
N ALA A 338 13.83 -25.50 -8.27
CA ALA A 338 14.10 -26.03 -9.61
C ALA A 338 12.94 -25.69 -10.55
N SER A 339 13.20 -25.38 -11.82
CA SER A 339 12.10 -25.13 -12.76
C SER A 339 11.27 -26.40 -12.97
N GLY A 340 9.96 -26.30 -12.77
CA GLY A 340 9.03 -27.44 -12.87
C GLY A 340 8.67 -28.10 -11.54
N ASP A 341 9.12 -27.59 -10.39
CA ASP A 341 8.59 -28.00 -9.07
C ASP A 341 7.14 -27.50 -8.92
N THR A 342 6.19 -28.32 -9.38
CA THR A 342 4.73 -28.14 -9.21
C THR A 342 4.21 -28.88 -8.00
#